data_AF-A0A2V7P584-F1
#
_entry.id   AF-A0A2V7P584-F1
#
_cell.length_a   1.000
_cell.length_b   1.000
_cell.length_c   1.000
_cell.angle_alpha   90.00
_cell.angle_beta   90.00
_cell.angle_gamma   90.00
#
_symmetry.space_group_name_H-M   'P 1'
#
loop_
_entity.id
_entity.type
_entity.pdbx_description
1 polymer ?
#
loop_
_entity_poly.entity_id
_entity_poly.type
_entity_poly.pdbx_seq_one_letter_code
_entity_poly.pdbx_strand_id
1 'polypeptide(L)' 'MFRSIFGFAIFAVLAWLGLKIVFGILGGLIGLAMTILWLAALGFLFYLVLRVVSPTTADKIRDMIKGRPADA' A
#
# COMPACT_ATOMS: atom_id res chain seq x y z
N MET A 1 -16.23 5.27 -45.69
CA MET A 1 -16.44 5.81 -44.32
C MET A 1 -16.50 4.70 -43.26
N PHE A 2 -17.29 3.65 -43.44
CA PHE A 2 -17.37 2.50 -42.52
C PHE A 2 -16.00 1.84 -42.19
N ARG A 3 -15.11 1.72 -43.19
CA ARG A 3 -13.77 1.14 -43.03
C ARG A 3 -12.82 1.98 -42.14
N SER A 4 -13.03 3.30 -42.10
CA SER A 4 -12.27 4.22 -41.24
C SER A 4 -12.81 4.22 -39.81
N ILE A 5 -14.14 4.16 -39.64
CA ILE A 5 -14.80 4.05 -38.34
C ILE A 5 -14.44 2.73 -37.66
N PHE A 6 -14.39 1.62 -38.40
CA PHE A 6 -13.97 0.32 -37.87
C PHE A 6 -12.52 0.32 -37.37
N GLY A 7 -11.60 0.94 -38.11
CA GLY A 7 -10.21 1.07 -37.68
C GLY A 7 -10.07 1.89 -36.40
N PHE A 8 -10.79 3.01 -36.31
CA PHE A 8 -10.82 3.83 -35.10
C PHE A 8 -11.44 3.08 -33.91
N ALA A 9 -12.52 2.33 -34.13
CA ALA A 9 -13.18 1.56 -33.08
C ALA A 9 -12.25 0.48 -32.50
N ILE A 10 -11.53 -0.26 -33.35
CA ILE A 10 -10.56 -1.26 -32.90
C ILE A 10 -9.41 -0.59 -32.13
N PHE A 11 -8.87 0.51 -32.65
CA PHE A 11 -7.81 1.26 -31.96
C PHE A 11 -8.26 1.79 -30.61
N ALA A 12 -9.48 2.32 -30.52
CA ALA A 12 -10.05 2.83 -29.27
C ALA A 12 -10.20 1.71 -28.23
N VAL A 13 -10.63 0.51 -28.64
CA VAL A 13 -10.72 -0.66 -27.76
C VAL A 13 -9.33 -1.08 -27.27
N LEU A 14 -8.32 -1.11 -28.15
CA LEU A 14 -6.95 -1.46 -27.77
C LEU A 14 -6.34 -0.41 -26.82
N ALA A 15 -6.52 0.87 -27.11
CA ALA A 15 -6.07 1.96 -26.24
C ALA A 15 -6.76 1.90 -24.88
N TRP A 16 -8.07 1.67 -24.84
CA TRP A 16 -8.83 1.49 -23.62
C TRP A 16 -8.35 0.30 -22.80
N LEU A 17 -8.07 -0.83 -23.45
CA LEU A 17 -7.54 -2.02 -22.79
C LEU A 17 -6.16 -1.75 -22.20
N GLY A 18 -5.27 -1.12 -22.97
CA GLY A 18 -3.95 -0.71 -22.49
C GLY A 18 -4.04 0.21 -21.27
N LEU A 19 -4.93 1.20 -21.33
CA LEU A 19 -5.17 2.13 -20.22
C LEU A 19 -5.63 1.40 -18.96
N LYS A 20 -6.58 0.46 -19.09
CA LYS A 20 -7.04 -0.37 -17.96
C LYS A 20 -5.92 -1.18 -17.32
N ILE A 21 -5.00 -1.74 -18.12
CA ILE A 21 -3.87 -2.51 -17.58
C ILE A 21 -2.93 -1.59 -16.80
N VAL A 22 -2.57 -0.45 -17.37
CA VAL A 22 -1.66 0.51 -16.72
C VAL A 22 -2.25 1.03 -15.40
N PHE A 23 -3.50 1.49 -15.42
CA PHE A 23 -4.16 1.96 -14.21
C PHE A 23 -4.47 0.83 -13.23
N GLY A 24 -4.70 -0.39 -13.70
CA GLY A 24 -4.86 -1.56 -12.83
C GLY A 24 -3.58 -1.89 -12.06
N ILE A 25 -2.42 -1.85 -12.72
CA ILE A 25 -1.12 -2.07 -12.07
C ILE A 25 -0.80 -0.94 -11.09
N LEU A 26 -0.94 0.32 -11.52
CA LEU A 26 -0.72 1.48 -10.65
C LEU A 26 -1.68 1.48 -9.46
N GLY A 27 -2.96 1.22 -9.70
CA GLY A 27 -3.97 1.12 -8.65
C GLY A 27 -3.69 -0.03 -7.69
N GLY A 28 -3.21 -1.18 -8.19
CA GLY A 28 -2.79 -2.30 -7.36
C GLY A 28 -1.59 -1.97 -6.47
N LEU A 29 -0.56 -1.33 -7.03
CA LEU A 29 0.62 -0.86 -6.29
C LEU A 29 0.26 0.16 -5.21
N ILE A 30 -0.56 1.15 -5.56
CA ILE A 30 -1.05 2.16 -4.60
C ILE A 30 -1.91 1.50 -3.53
N GLY A 31 -2.79 0.57 -3.90
CA GLY A 31 -3.62 -0.18 -2.96
C GLY A 31 -2.80 -1.01 -1.98
N LEU A 32 -1.75 -1.67 -2.47
CA LEU A 32 -0.82 -2.43 -1.62
C LEU A 32 -0.05 -1.51 -0.68
N ALA A 33 0.47 -0.39 -1.17
CA ALA A 33 1.14 0.61 -0.34
C ALA A 33 0.20 1.17 0.75
N MET A 34 -1.03 1.51 0.38
CA MET A 34 -2.07 1.96 1.33
C MET A 34 -2.42 0.89 2.35
N THR A 35 -2.45 -0.38 1.96
CA THR A 35 -2.72 -1.50 2.88
C THR A 35 -1.61 -1.63 3.91
N ILE A 36 -0.35 -1.55 3.47
CA ILE A 36 0.82 -1.56 4.36
C ILE A 36 0.77 -0.36 5.31
N LEU A 37 0.48 0.83 4.80
CA LEU A 37 0.33 2.05 5.62
C LEU A 37 -0.80 1.91 6.63
N TRP A 38 -1.94 1.33 6.25
CA TRP A 38 -3.06 1.09 7.14
C TRP A 38 -2.70 0.13 8.27
N LEU A 39 -2.02 -0.99 7.95
CA LEU A 39 -1.54 -1.93 8.95
C LEU A 39 -0.51 -1.30 9.89
N ALA A 40 0.40 -0.48 9.35
CA ALA A 40 1.37 0.26 10.15
C ALA A 40 0.69 1.27 11.09
N ALA A 41 -0.32 2.01 10.59
CA ALA A 41 -1.12 2.93 11.39
C ALA A 41 -1.87 2.19 12.51
N LEU A 42 -2.41 1.00 12.23
CA LEU A 42 -3.08 0.18 13.23
C LEU A 42 -2.10 -0.32 14.29
N GLY A 43 -0.92 -0.80 13.89
CA GLY A 43 0.16 -1.19 14.80
C GLY A 43 0.61 -0.02 15.69
N PHE A 44 0.73 1.17 15.11
CA PHE A 44 1.01 2.40 15.85
C PHE A 44 -0.10 2.75 16.85
N LEU A 45 -1.37 2.64 16.44
CA LEU A 45 -2.51 2.88 17.31
C LEU A 45 -2.50 1.93 18.52
N PHE A 46 -2.27 0.63 18.29
CA PHE A 46 -2.13 -0.35 19.36
C PHE A 46 -0.96 -0.03 20.29
N TYR A 47 0.19 0.35 19.74
CA TYR A 47 1.33 0.80 20.54
C TYR A 47 0.98 2.04 21.38
N LEU A 48 0.23 2.99 20.83
CA LEU A 48 -0.19 4.20 21.54
C LEU A 48 -1.14 3.87 22.68
N VAL A 49 -2.14 3.01 22.45
CA VAL A 49 -3.04 2.52 23.50
C VAL A 49 -2.25 1.80 24.59
N LEU A 50 -1.33 0.90 24.21
CA LEU A 50 -0.48 0.19 25.16
C LEU A 50 0.41 1.15 25.95
N ARG A 51 0.98 2.17 25.30
CA ARG A 51 1.81 3.21 25.93
C ARG A 51 1.02 3.99 26.99
N VAL A 52 -0.25 4.28 26.74
CA VAL A 52 -1.13 4.99 27.67
C VAL A 52 -1.52 4.11 28.85
N VAL A 53 -1.83 2.83 28.63
CA VAL A 53 -2.27 1.92 29.69
C VAL A 53 -1.10 1.37 30.51
N SER A 54 0.01 1.02 29.85
CA SER A 54 1.21 0.43 30.45
C SER A 54 2.48 0.94 29.75
N PRO A 55 3.04 2.08 30.19
CA PRO A 55 4.23 2.65 29.57
C PRO A 55 5.44 1.70 29.67
N THR A 56 5.56 0.94 30.77
CA THR A 56 6.66 0.00 31.00
C THR A 56 6.63 -1.21 30.04
N THR A 57 5.43 -1.67 29.64
CA THR A 57 5.30 -2.73 28.63
C THR A 57 5.61 -2.20 27.24
N ALA A 58 5.16 -0.98 26.92
CA ALA A 58 5.46 -0.33 25.64
C ALA A 58 6.97 -0.10 25.45
N ASP A 59 7.69 0.30 26.51
CA ASP A 59 9.16 0.48 26.45
C ASP A 59 9.89 -0.85 26.18
N LYS A 60 9.48 -1.96 26.82
CA LYS A 60 10.05 -3.29 26.53
C LYS A 60 9.82 -3.74 25.08
N ILE A 61 8.62 -3.50 24.54
CA ILE A 61 8.31 -3.83 23.15
C ILE A 61 9.13 -2.96 22.20
N ARG A 62 9.26 -1.66 22.49
CA ARG A 62 10.10 -0.75 21.71
C ARG A 62 11.56 -1.20 21.71
N ASP A 63 12.09 -1.62 22.86
CA ASP A 63 13.48 -2.06 22.99
C ASP A 63 13.70 -3.41 22.29
N MET A 64 12.71 -4.31 22.30
CA MET A 64 12.73 -5.54 21.54
C MET A 64 12.69 -5.30 20.02
N ILE A 65 11.82 -4.39 19.54
CA ILE A 65 11.67 -4.05 18.11
C ILE A 65 12.87 -3.29 17.57
N LYS A 66 13.42 -2.35 18.36
CA LYS A 66 14.64 -1.62 17.97
C LYS A 66 15.86 -2.53 17.84
N GLY A 67 15.77 -3.74 18.40
CA GLY A 67 16.91 -4.57 18.71
C GLY A 67 17.72 -3.91 19.81
N ARG A 68 18.09 -4.66 20.83
CA ARG A 68 19.35 -4.38 21.52
C ARG A 68 20.39 -4.30 20.40
N PRO A 69 21.16 -3.21 20.21
CA PRO A 69 22.37 -3.33 19.40
C PRO A 69 23.10 -4.53 19.97
N ALA A 70 23.33 -5.57 19.16
CA ALA A 70 24.23 -6.62 19.56
C ALA A 70 25.50 -5.88 19.98
N ASP A 71 25.77 -5.92 21.29
CA ASP A 71 26.78 -5.10 21.95
C ASP A 71 28.12 -5.30 21.22
N ALA A 72 28.85 -4.19 21.04
CA ALA A 72 30.28 -4.01 20.79
C ALA A 72 31.13 -5.20 20.27
#